data_AF-A0A3D4II33-F1
#
_entry.id   AF-A0A3D4II33-F1
#
_cell.length_a   1.000
_cell.length_b   1.000
_cell.length_c   1.000
_cell.angle_alpha   90.00
_cell.angle_beta   90.00
_cell.angle_gamma   90.00
#
_symmetry.space_group_name_H-M   'P 1'
#
loop_
_entity.id
_entity.type
_entity.pdbx_description
1 polymer ?
#
loop_
_entity_poly.entity_id
_entity_poly.type
_entity_poly.pdbx_seq_one_letter_code
_entity_poly.pdbx_strand_id
1 'polypeptide(L)'
;MTVQALQRLIQIGEGLHIEFKKKIPEPERIAKEIIALANTKGGKILVGIEDDGTVCGVRDADEETFALKQAMVRHISPEVEHDIEVVPVSRKKDVLVLSIPNSHKKPHFLISDRKSV
;
A
#
# COMPACT_ATOMS: atom_id res chain seq x y z
N MET A 1 -3.66 -8.07 -11.32
CA MET A 1 -3.78 -9.48 -10.90
C MET A 1 -5.25 -9.92 -10.95
N THR A 2 -5.57 -11.22 -10.88
CA THR A 2 -6.96 -11.70 -10.88
C THR A 2 -7.55 -11.75 -9.46
N VAL A 3 -8.88 -11.75 -9.34
CA VAL A 3 -9.59 -11.90 -8.05
C VAL A 3 -9.20 -13.20 -7.32
N GLN A 4 -8.98 -14.29 -8.07
CA GLN A 4 -8.51 -15.56 -7.49
C GLN A 4 -7.10 -15.45 -6.90
N ALA A 5 -6.21 -14.69 -7.55
CA ALA A 5 -4.87 -14.43 -7.02
C ALA A 5 -4.94 -13.55 -5.75
N LEU A 6 -5.81 -12.54 -5.75
CA LEU A 6 -6.08 -11.72 -4.58
C LEU A 6 -6.58 -12.57 -3.39
N GLN A 7 -7.55 -13.47 -3.61
CA GLN A 7 -8.07 -14.34 -2.55
C GLN A 7 -7.00 -15.23 -1.93
N ARG A 8 -6.03 -15.72 -2.72
CA ARG A 8 -4.90 -16.47 -2.17
C ARG A 8 -4.02 -15.62 -1.26
N LEU A 9 -3.78 -14.36 -1.60
CA LEU A 9 -3.05 -13.43 -0.71
C LEU A 9 -3.81 -13.20 0.59
N ILE A 10 -5.13 -13.04 0.52
CA ILE A 10 -5.98 -12.87 1.71
C ILE A 10 -5.92 -14.10 2.61
N GLN A 11 -5.94 -15.30 2.04
CA GLN A 11 -5.85 -16.56 2.78
C GLN A 11 -4.50 -16.76 3.48
N ILE A 12 -3.41 -16.18 2.96
CA ILE A 12 -2.11 -16.17 3.66
C ILE A 12 -2.20 -15.34 4.94
N GLY A 13 -3.03 -14.29 4.93
CA GLY A 13 -3.22 -13.37 6.05
C GLY A 13 -2.14 -12.29 6.13
N GLU A 14 -2.31 -11.40 7.09
CA GLU A 14 -1.30 -10.39 7.42
C GLU A 14 -0.02 -11.02 7.97
N GLY A 15 1.10 -10.36 7.72
CA GLY A 15 2.39 -10.79 8.23
C GLY A 15 3.51 -9.89 7.73
N LEU A 16 4.74 -10.42 7.73
CA LEU A 16 5.93 -9.62 7.42
C LEU A 16 5.93 -8.99 6.02
N HIS A 17 5.19 -9.57 5.07
CA HIS A 17 5.18 -9.15 3.66
C HIS A 17 3.78 -8.81 3.12
N ILE A 18 2.75 -8.89 3.95
CA ILE A 18 1.35 -8.64 3.57
C ILE A 18 0.71 -7.79 4.67
N GLU A 19 0.22 -6.62 4.29
CA GLU A 19 -0.52 -5.72 5.17
C GLU A 19 -1.93 -5.52 4.61
N PHE A 20 -2.95 -5.65 5.45
CA PHE A 20 -4.33 -5.33 5.09
C PHE A 20 -4.68 -3.93 5.60
N LYS A 21 -5.41 -3.18 4.78
CA LYS A 21 -5.95 -1.89 5.15
C LYS A 21 -7.36 -1.77 4.63
N LYS A 22 -8.31 -1.36 5.47
CA LYS A 22 -9.66 -1.04 5.01
C LYS A 22 -9.67 0.14 4.03
N LYS A 23 -8.82 1.14 4.30
CA LYS A 23 -8.61 2.37 3.51
C LYS A 23 -7.20 2.89 3.77
N ILE A 24 -6.70 3.81 2.94
CA ILE A 24 -5.41 4.44 3.19
C ILE A 24 -5.46 5.26 4.49
N PRO A 25 -4.51 5.04 5.43
CA PRO A 25 -4.41 5.84 6.64
C PRO A 25 -3.80 7.21 6.35
N GLU A 26 -3.49 7.98 7.39
CA GLU A 26 -2.78 9.25 7.25
C GLU A 26 -1.46 9.12 6.43
N PRO A 27 -1.09 10.13 5.63
CA PRO A 27 0.05 10.05 4.70
C PRO A 27 1.37 9.59 5.33
N GLU A 28 1.70 10.10 6.51
CA GLU A 28 2.94 9.71 7.21
C GLU A 28 2.91 8.25 7.67
N ARG A 29 1.74 7.74 8.08
CA ARG A 29 1.60 6.36 8.56
C ARG A 29 1.74 5.38 7.41
N ILE A 30 1.05 5.61 6.29
CA ILE A 30 1.22 4.74 5.11
C ILE A 30 2.65 4.82 4.57
N ALA A 31 3.28 6.00 4.59
CA ALA A 31 4.66 6.16 4.18
C ALA A 31 5.63 5.31 5.04
N LYS A 32 5.45 5.27 6.37
CA LYS A 32 6.25 4.42 7.26
C LYS A 32 6.12 2.94 6.93
N GLU A 33 4.91 2.48 6.64
CA GLU A 33 4.66 1.08 6.26
C GLU A 33 5.34 0.74 4.92
N ILE A 34 5.23 1.62 3.93
CA ILE A 34 5.90 1.48 2.62
C ILE A 34 7.43 1.42 2.80
N ILE A 35 7.99 2.33 3.61
CA ILE A 35 9.42 2.36 3.95
C ILE A 35 9.85 1.05 4.61
N ALA A 36 9.08 0.54 5.55
CA ALA A 36 9.39 -0.71 6.27
C ALA A 36 9.47 -1.90 5.30
N LEU A 37 8.52 -2.01 4.36
CA LEU A 37 8.54 -3.04 3.32
C LEU A 37 9.75 -2.87 2.39
N ALA A 38 9.98 -1.66 1.87
CA ALA A 38 11.09 -1.38 0.93
C ALA A 38 12.48 -1.65 1.54
N ASN A 39 12.65 -1.32 2.82
CA ASN A 39 13.91 -1.54 3.56
C ASN A 39 14.13 -3.00 3.97
N THR A 40 13.06 -3.79 4.09
CA THR A 40 13.12 -5.23 4.42
C THR A 40 13.10 -6.05 3.14
N LYS A 41 12.31 -7.13 3.00
CA LYS A 41 12.32 -7.98 1.78
C LYS A 41 11.24 -7.60 0.75
N GLY A 42 10.68 -6.40 0.85
CA GLY A 42 9.49 -6.00 0.10
C GLY A 42 8.22 -6.61 0.69
N GLY A 43 7.11 -6.42 -0.02
CA GLY A 43 5.81 -6.95 0.36
C GLY A 43 4.67 -6.32 -0.43
N LYS A 44 3.45 -6.48 0.09
CA LYS A 44 2.22 -5.96 -0.50
C LYS A 44 1.35 -5.30 0.56
N ILE A 45 0.73 -4.19 0.20
CA ILE A 45 -0.34 -3.56 0.98
C ILE A 45 -1.64 -3.71 0.19
N LEU A 46 -2.65 -4.33 0.80
CA LEU A 46 -3.94 -4.59 0.18
C LEU A 46 -4.98 -3.63 0.79
N VAL A 47 -5.44 -2.67 0.00
CA VAL A 47 -6.39 -1.64 0.44
C VAL A 47 -7.81 -2.03 0.02
N GLY A 48 -8.75 -1.93 0.96
CA GLY A 48 -10.12 -2.43 0.83
C GLY A 48 -10.34 -3.76 1.54
N ILE A 49 -9.47 -4.14 2.48
CA ILE A 49 -9.55 -5.40 3.23
C ILE A 49 -9.49 -5.08 4.72
N GLU A 50 -10.42 -5.64 5.50
CA GLU A 50 -10.41 -5.53 6.97
C GLU A 50 -9.32 -6.44 7.58
N ASP A 51 -8.95 -6.18 8.83
CA ASP A 51 -7.91 -6.95 9.55
C ASP A 51 -8.24 -8.45 9.66
N ASP A 52 -9.53 -8.82 9.62
CA ASP A 52 -10.01 -10.21 9.62
C ASP A 52 -9.99 -10.88 8.22
N GLY A 53 -9.52 -10.17 7.20
CA GLY A 53 -9.48 -10.63 5.80
C GLY A 53 -10.78 -10.38 5.03
N THR A 54 -11.80 -9.74 5.62
CA THR A 54 -13.05 -9.42 4.93
C THR A 54 -12.81 -8.42 3.80
N VAL A 55 -13.19 -8.80 2.58
CA VAL A 55 -13.09 -7.93 1.39
C VAL A 55 -14.20 -6.91 1.39
N CYS A 56 -13.87 -5.70 1.84
CA CYS A 56 -14.80 -4.59 1.85
C CYS A 56 -14.79 -3.79 0.55
N GLY A 57 -13.64 -3.70 -0.12
CA GLY A 57 -13.36 -2.87 -1.28
C GLY A 57 -13.48 -1.36 -1.01
N VAL A 58 -12.80 -0.55 -1.81
CA VAL A 58 -12.93 0.90 -1.85
C VAL A 58 -13.90 1.32 -2.95
N ARG A 59 -14.54 2.49 -2.80
CA ARG A 59 -15.51 3.00 -3.79
C ARG A 59 -14.86 3.79 -4.92
N ASP A 60 -13.75 4.46 -4.61
CA ASP A 60 -13.00 5.30 -5.54
C ASP A 60 -11.53 4.89 -5.49
N ALA A 61 -11.13 4.01 -6.40
CA ALA A 61 -9.77 3.51 -6.43
C ALA A 61 -8.77 4.57 -6.92
N ASP A 62 -9.22 5.54 -7.71
CA ASP A 62 -8.39 6.61 -8.24
C ASP A 62 -8.03 7.60 -7.12
N GLU A 63 -9.00 7.97 -6.27
CA GLU A 63 -8.77 8.80 -5.08
C GLU A 63 -7.73 8.15 -4.14
N GLU A 64 -7.91 6.88 -3.82
CA GLU A 64 -6.98 6.14 -2.95
C GLU A 64 -5.60 6.03 -3.61
N THR A 65 -5.52 5.70 -4.90
CA THR A 65 -4.25 5.65 -5.65
C THR A 65 -3.52 6.99 -5.60
N PHE A 66 -4.25 8.09 -5.75
CA PHE A 66 -3.69 9.43 -5.70
C PHE A 66 -3.18 9.78 -4.29
N ALA A 67 -3.94 9.47 -3.25
CA ALA A 67 -3.51 9.66 -1.86
C ALA A 67 -2.23 8.88 -1.55
N LEU A 68 -2.13 7.63 -2.02
CA LEU A 68 -0.95 6.79 -1.82
C LEU A 68 0.29 7.39 -2.50
N LYS A 69 0.17 7.77 -3.78
CA LYS A 69 1.26 8.38 -4.54
C LYS A 69 1.73 9.69 -3.90
N GLN A 70 0.80 10.53 -3.45
CA GLN A 70 1.15 11.76 -2.75
C GLN A 70 1.89 11.49 -1.45
N ALA A 71 1.48 10.50 -0.66
CA ALA A 71 2.18 10.13 0.56
C ALA A 71 3.62 9.69 0.28
N MET A 72 3.83 8.88 -0.76
CA MET A 72 5.16 8.42 -1.16
C MET A 72 6.07 9.58 -1.59
N VAL A 73 5.57 10.46 -2.46
CA VAL A 73 6.36 11.59 -2.99
C VAL A 73 6.72 12.60 -1.89
N ARG A 74 5.81 12.87 -0.96
CA ARG A 74 6.00 13.90 0.06
C ARG A 74 6.80 13.43 1.26
N HIS A 75 6.69 12.16 1.62
CA HIS A 75 7.18 11.65 2.90
C HIS A 75 8.31 10.62 2.78
N ILE A 76 8.69 10.16 1.59
CA ILE A 76 9.70 9.10 1.45
C ILE A 76 10.90 9.59 0.64
N SER A 77 12.10 9.45 1.20
CA SER A 77 13.35 9.68 0.47
C SER A 77 14.44 8.66 0.88
N PRO A 78 15.17 8.06 -0.08
CA PRO A 78 14.98 8.11 -1.53
C PRO A 78 13.61 7.58 -1.99
N GLU A 79 13.18 7.85 -3.22
CA GLU A 79 11.90 7.33 -3.74
C GLU A 79 11.87 5.79 -3.76
N VAL A 80 10.71 5.21 -3.43
CA VAL A 80 10.48 3.75 -3.43
C VAL A 80 9.85 3.32 -4.75
N GLU A 81 10.49 2.36 -5.42
CA GLU A 81 9.89 1.67 -6.58
C GLU A 81 8.66 0.89 -6.13
N HIS A 82 7.58 0.96 -6.90
CA HIS A 82 6.32 0.33 -6.56
C HIS A 82 5.45 0.09 -7.79
N ASP A 83 4.49 -0.82 -7.66
CA ASP A 83 3.43 -1.08 -8.64
C ASP A 83 2.07 -1.06 -7.94
N ILE A 84 1.06 -0.46 -8.56
CA ILE A 84 -0.30 -0.39 -8.02
C ILE A 84 -1.24 -1.07 -9.01
N GLU A 85 -1.87 -2.15 -8.53
CA GLU A 85 -2.87 -2.88 -9.29
C GLU A 85 -4.25 -2.63 -8.69
N VAL A 86 -5.24 -2.31 -9.52
CA VAL A 86 -6.64 -2.20 -9.11
C VAL A 86 -7.36 -3.49 -9.49
N VAL A 87 -7.92 -4.19 -8.49
CA VAL A 87 -8.61 -5.46 -8.67
C VAL A 87 -10.11 -5.27 -8.42
N PRO A 88 -10.96 -5.41 -9.44
CA PRO A 88 -12.40 -5.27 -9.25
C PRO A 88 -12.97 -6.44 -8.46
N VAL A 89 -13.57 -6.15 -7.31
CA VAL A 89 -14.16 -7.16 -6.40
C VAL A 89 -15.70 -7.14 -6.43
N SER A 90 -16.30 -6.07 -6.95
CA SER A 90 -17.73 -5.98 -7.23
C SER A 90 -18.02 -4.96 -8.35
N ARG A 91 -19.30 -4.70 -8.67
CA ARG A 91 -19.67 -3.70 -9.69
C ARG A 91 -19.25 -2.26 -9.37
N LYS A 92 -19.04 -1.92 -8.09
CA LYS A 92 -18.77 -0.54 -7.63
C LYS A 92 -17.64 -0.47 -6.60
N LYS A 93 -16.87 -1.54 -6.47
CA LYS A 93 -15.80 -1.59 -5.49
C LYS A 93 -14.61 -2.37 -6.01
N ASP A 94 -13.45 -1.85 -5.68
CA ASP A 94 -12.16 -2.39 -6.06
C ASP A 94 -11.28 -2.61 -4.83
N VAL A 95 -10.24 -3.41 -4.98
CA VAL A 95 -9.15 -3.55 -4.01
C VAL A 95 -7.88 -3.06 -4.68
N LEU A 96 -7.15 -2.16 -4.03
CA LEU A 96 -5.83 -1.76 -4.50
C LEU A 96 -4.81 -2.72 -3.93
N VAL A 97 -3.87 -3.14 -4.77
CA VAL A 97 -2.72 -3.92 -4.34
C VAL A 97 -1.47 -3.12 -4.68
N LEU A 98 -0.86 -2.53 -3.65
CA LEU A 98 0.44 -1.89 -3.76
C LEU A 98 1.52 -2.96 -3.57
N SER A 99 2.34 -3.18 -4.59
CA SER A 99 3.50 -4.07 -4.55
C SER A 99 4.78 -3.28 -4.37
N ILE A 100 5.57 -3.62 -3.36
CA ILE A 100 6.84 -2.97 -3.04
C ILE A 100 7.93 -4.03 -3.09
N PRO A 101 8.88 -3.98 -4.03
CA PRO A 101 10.02 -4.89 -4.06
C PRO A 101 11.02 -4.59 -2.93
N ASN A 102 11.93 -5.53 -2.67
CA ASN A 102 13.13 -5.25 -1.88
C ASN A 102 13.94 -4.17 -2.59
N SER A 103 14.13 -3.02 -1.95
CA SER A 103 14.80 -1.91 -2.61
C SER A 103 16.32 -2.07 -2.64
N HIS A 104 16.90 -1.77 -3.80
CA HIS A 104 18.35 -1.61 -3.98
C HIS A 104 18.86 -0.22 -3.57
N LYS A 105 17.97 0.75 -3.35
CA LYS A 105 18.27 2.13 -2.94
C LYS A 105 18.11 2.39 -1.44
N LYS A 106 17.85 1.34 -0.65
CA LYS A 106 17.73 1.43 0.81
C LYS A 106 19.04 1.93 1.46
N PRO A 107 18.98 2.62 2.61
CA PRO A 107 17.77 2.86 3.40
C PRO A 107 16.89 4.01 2.88
N HIS A 108 15.58 3.78 2.90
CA HIS A 108 14.53 4.79 2.75
C HIS A 108 14.15 5.35 4.11
N PHE A 109 13.85 6.65 4.16
CA PHE A 109 13.53 7.36 5.38
C PHE A 109 12.26 8.18 5.23
N LEU A 110 11.60 8.39 6.36
CA LEU A 110 10.52 9.34 6.45
C LEU A 110 11.12 10.74 6.46
N ILE A 111 10.73 11.57 5.50
CA ILE A 111 11.04 13.00 5.51
C ILE A 111 9.82 13.74 6.08
N SER A 112 10.06 14.54 7.12
CA SER A 112 9.09 15.53 7.54
C SER A 112 9.19 16.71 6.57
N ASP A 113 8.04 17.28 6.21
CA ASP A 113 8.01 18.61 5.62
C ASP A 113 8.75 19.52 6.61
N ARG A 114 9.99 19.93 6.28
CA ARG A 114 10.59 21.08 6.95
C ARG A 114 9.66 22.21 6.57
N LYS A 115 8.75 22.58 7.47
CA LYS A 115 8.09 23.88 7.41
C LYS A 115 9.23 24.89 7.23
N SER A 116 9.42 25.37 6.01
CA SER A 116 10.19 26.57 5.77
C SER A 116 9.47 27.64 6.58
N VAL A 117 10.09 27.99 7.71
CA VAL A 117 9.74 29.14 8.54
C VAL A 117 9.85 30.39 7.69
#